data_AF-A0A821HJ22-F1
#
_entry.id   AF-A0A821HJ22-F1
#
_cell.length_a   1.000
_cell.length_b   1.000
_cell.length_c   1.000
_cell.angle_alpha   90.00
_cell.angle_beta   90.00
_cell.angle_gamma   90.00
#
_symmetry.space_group_name_H-M   'P 1'
#
loop_
_entity.id
_entity.type
_entity.pdbx_description
1 polymer ?
#
loop_
_entity_poly.entity_id
_entity_poly.type
_entity_poly.pdbx_seq_one_letter_code
_entity_poly.pdbx_strand_id
1 'polypeptide(L)'
;YIPDDPISSNYYPVNSRIWIRDQDRQLTILTDRSQGAGSIYDGSIEIMVHRRILQDDSMGVKEALNETAYDKGLVVSGKHILLFDRPSDSARLHRTGAQELFMHPLATYSLPNTSSYANYSDMFRQSWSALSDTMPLNVHLLTFDQLAPKKYLVRVEHYFELNEDELYSKPVAIDLQILFKSIGTINEMIELILTANLPLSELHRLEWMTKDEESSHIDLFRKLHCH
;
A
#
# COMPACT_ATOMS: atom_id res chain seq x y z
N TYR A 1 21.20 -23.86 13.27
CA TYR A 1 20.50 -23.17 14.36
C TYR A 1 19.07 -23.68 14.35
N ILE A 2 18.66 -24.47 15.33
CA ILE A 2 17.26 -24.90 15.47
C ILE A 2 16.65 -23.84 16.40
N PRO A 3 15.64 -23.06 15.96
CA PRO A 3 14.99 -22.10 16.84
C PRO A 3 14.43 -22.83 18.06
N ASP A 4 14.64 -22.29 19.26
CA ASP A 4 14.08 -22.86 20.49
C ASP A 4 12.54 -22.97 20.43
N ASP A 5 11.90 -22.06 19.67
CA ASP A 5 10.51 -22.17 19.26
C ASP A 5 10.38 -22.25 17.73
N PRO A 6 10.16 -23.45 17.15
CA PRO A 6 10.16 -23.65 15.70
C PRO A 6 8.93 -23.05 14.99
N ILE A 7 7.88 -22.71 15.72
CA ILE A 7 6.64 -22.15 15.15
C ILE A 7 6.62 -20.63 15.35
N SER A 8 6.61 -20.16 16.61
CA SER A 8 6.42 -18.73 16.92
C SER A 8 7.54 -17.85 16.35
N SER A 9 8.78 -18.36 16.27
CA SER A 9 9.91 -17.63 15.68
C SER A 9 9.81 -17.45 14.17
N ASN A 10 8.95 -18.23 13.50
CA ASN A 10 8.72 -18.19 12.06
C ASN A 10 7.41 -17.45 11.69
N TYR A 11 6.80 -16.74 12.65
CA TYR A 11 5.71 -15.82 12.40
C TYR A 11 6.24 -14.41 12.13
N TYR A 12 5.81 -13.84 11.01
CA TYR A 12 6.14 -12.49 10.58
C TYR A 12 4.89 -11.62 10.48
N PRO A 13 5.00 -10.30 10.70
CA PRO A 13 3.90 -9.37 10.46
C PRO A 13 3.62 -9.26 8.97
N VAL A 14 2.38 -9.54 8.58
CA VAL A 14 1.87 -9.40 7.20
C VAL A 14 0.85 -8.27 7.19
N ASN A 15 1.21 -7.15 6.56
CA ASN A 15 0.36 -5.96 6.49
C ASN A 15 -0.49 -5.87 5.22
N SER A 16 -0.17 -6.66 4.19
CA SER A 16 -0.89 -6.60 2.91
C SER A 16 -0.96 -7.95 2.19
N ARG A 17 0.15 -8.69 2.13
CA ARG A 17 0.23 -9.96 1.40
C ARG A 17 1.38 -10.85 1.87
N ILE A 18 1.20 -12.15 1.69
CA ILE A 18 2.21 -13.20 1.86
C ILE A 18 2.13 -14.16 0.67
N TRP A 19 3.26 -14.70 0.22
CA TRP A 19 3.29 -15.65 -0.88
C TRP A 19 4.38 -16.71 -0.72
N ILE A 20 4.15 -17.85 -1.35
CA ILE A 20 5.13 -18.91 -1.57
C ILE A 20 5.18 -19.23 -3.06
N ARG A 21 6.32 -19.68 -3.56
CA ARG A 21 6.47 -20.02 -4.98
C ARG A 21 7.46 -21.16 -5.20
N ASP A 22 7.25 -21.90 -6.27
CA ASP A 22 8.24 -22.76 -6.89
C ASP A 22 8.67 -22.18 -8.26
N GLN A 23 9.19 -23.02 -9.16
CA GLN A 23 9.63 -22.59 -10.49
C GLN A 23 8.46 -22.23 -11.42
N ASP A 24 7.29 -22.83 -11.21
CA ASP A 24 6.16 -22.82 -12.15
C ASP A 24 4.92 -22.10 -11.60
N ARG A 25 4.78 -22.03 -10.27
CA ARG A 25 3.56 -21.59 -9.57
C ARG A 25 3.88 -20.70 -8.38
N GLN A 26 3.00 -19.74 -8.14
CA GLN A 26 3.00 -18.90 -6.96
C GLN A 26 1.60 -18.89 -6.35
N LEU A 27 1.53 -19.10 -5.02
CA LEU A 27 0.33 -18.90 -4.21
C LEU A 27 0.54 -17.61 -3.40
N THR A 28 -0.36 -16.65 -3.56
CA THR A 28 -0.34 -15.39 -2.83
C THR A 28 -1.64 -15.22 -2.06
N ILE A 29 -1.56 -14.80 -0.79
CA ILE A 29 -2.71 -14.46 0.04
C ILE A 29 -2.63 -12.96 0.37
N LEU A 30 -3.67 -12.21 -0.01
CA LEU A 30 -3.85 -10.82 0.39
C LEU A 30 -4.65 -10.76 1.70
N THR A 31 -4.23 -9.88 2.62
CA THR A 31 -4.88 -9.67 3.91
C THR A 31 -5.56 -8.29 3.94
N ASP A 32 -6.76 -8.22 4.52
CA ASP A 32 -7.48 -6.94 4.70
C ASP A 32 -6.99 -6.13 5.90
N ARG A 33 -6.06 -6.68 6.70
CA ARG A 33 -5.47 -6.08 7.89
C ARG A 33 -4.11 -6.72 8.23
N SER A 34 -3.40 -6.10 9.17
CA SER A 34 -2.18 -6.66 9.75
C SER A 34 -2.46 -7.96 10.52
N GLN A 35 -1.76 -9.03 10.17
CA GLN A 35 -1.86 -10.33 10.82
C GLN A 35 -0.48 -10.97 10.99
N GLY A 36 -0.36 -11.90 11.93
CA GLY A 36 0.82 -12.78 12.01
C GLY A 36 0.64 -13.95 11.05
N ALA A 37 1.65 -14.25 10.24
CA ALA A 37 1.63 -15.38 9.33
C ALA A 37 2.99 -16.04 9.20
N GLY A 38 3.01 -17.30 8.76
CA GLY A 38 4.24 -18.06 8.54
C GLY A 38 4.07 -19.14 7.47
N SER A 39 5.20 -19.73 7.08
CA SER A 39 5.29 -20.92 6.23
C SER A 39 6.06 -21.98 7.01
N ILE A 40 5.37 -22.72 7.89
CA ILE A 40 5.99 -23.66 8.82
C ILE A 40 6.46 -24.94 8.13
N TYR A 41 5.73 -25.36 7.09
CA TYR A 41 6.09 -26.49 6.24
C TYR A 41 6.24 -26.04 4.79
N ASP A 42 7.10 -26.71 4.03
CA ASP A 42 7.26 -26.47 2.60
C ASP A 42 5.90 -26.58 1.89
N GLY A 43 5.58 -25.59 1.07
CA GLY A 43 4.31 -25.54 0.34
C GLY A 43 3.10 -25.08 1.16
N SER A 44 3.29 -24.60 2.40
CA SER A 44 2.21 -24.13 3.26
C SER A 44 2.29 -22.64 3.58
N ILE A 45 1.13 -22.01 3.75
CA ILE A 45 1.00 -20.70 4.40
C ILE A 45 -0.04 -20.85 5.50
N GLU A 46 0.26 -20.36 6.69
CA GLU A 46 -0.71 -20.19 7.77
C GLU A 46 -0.78 -18.73 8.22
N ILE A 47 -1.99 -18.28 8.57
CA ILE A 47 -2.28 -16.92 9.00
C ILE A 47 -3.11 -17.00 10.28
N MET A 48 -2.66 -16.34 11.34
CA MET A 48 -3.39 -16.24 12.60
C MET A 48 -4.52 -15.21 12.45
N VAL A 49 -5.76 -15.71 12.35
CA VAL A 49 -6.93 -14.87 12.06
C VAL A 49 -7.48 -14.13 13.29
N HIS A 50 -7.37 -14.74 14.47
CA HIS A 50 -7.84 -14.21 15.74
C HIS A 50 -7.11 -14.89 16.90
N ARG A 51 -6.98 -14.23 18.05
CA ARG A 51 -6.33 -14.79 19.23
C ARG A 51 -7.03 -14.40 20.52
N ARG A 52 -7.02 -15.32 21.48
CA ARG A 52 -7.54 -15.15 22.83
C ARG A 52 -6.59 -15.86 23.80
N ILE A 53 -6.15 -15.15 24.83
CA ILE A 53 -5.34 -15.71 25.91
C ILE A 53 -6.03 -15.41 27.24
N LEU A 54 -5.87 -16.31 28.21
CA LEU A 54 -6.52 -16.19 29.53
C LEU A 54 -5.55 -15.70 30.61
N GLN A 55 -4.30 -15.43 30.23
CA GLN A 55 -3.23 -14.97 31.11
C GLN A 55 -2.49 -13.81 30.45
N ASP A 56 -2.08 -12.85 31.27
CA ASP A 56 -1.19 -11.75 30.88
C ASP A 56 0.23 -12.27 30.63
N ASP A 57 0.94 -11.68 29.68
CA ASP A 57 2.30 -12.05 29.30
C ASP A 57 3.38 -11.38 30.18
N SER A 58 2.97 -10.60 31.19
CA SER A 58 3.83 -9.85 32.10
C SER A 58 4.72 -8.80 31.43
N MET A 59 4.34 -8.31 30.24
CA MET A 59 5.07 -7.27 29.50
C MET A 59 4.57 -5.85 29.79
N GLY A 60 3.64 -5.68 30.74
CA GLY A 60 3.29 -4.38 31.33
C GLY A 60 1.84 -3.94 31.19
N VAL A 61 1.05 -4.59 30.32
CA VAL A 61 -0.37 -4.28 30.12
C VAL A 61 -1.22 -4.74 31.32
N LYS A 62 -0.84 -5.86 31.96
CA LYS A 62 -1.51 -6.45 33.15
C LYS A 62 -2.94 -6.91 32.89
N GLU A 63 -3.24 -7.26 31.65
CA GLU A 63 -4.54 -7.76 31.22
C GLU A 63 -4.32 -8.87 30.21
N ALA A 64 -5.10 -9.95 30.33
CA ALA A 64 -5.10 -11.00 29.32
C ALA A 64 -5.81 -10.49 28.06
N LEU A 65 -5.30 -10.83 26.87
CA LEU A 65 -5.98 -10.56 25.59
C LEU A 65 -7.24 -11.45 25.46
N ASN A 66 -8.33 -11.00 26.08
CA ASN A 66 -9.60 -11.70 26.25
C ASN A 66 -10.79 -10.79 25.94
N GLU A 67 -10.82 -10.23 24.74
CA GLU A 67 -11.84 -9.26 24.32
C GLU A 67 -13.24 -9.88 24.27
N THR A 68 -14.24 -9.14 24.77
CA THR A 68 -15.65 -9.56 24.80
C THR A 68 -16.57 -8.46 24.31
N ALA A 69 -17.67 -8.84 23.65
CA ALA A 69 -18.79 -7.99 23.32
C ALA A 69 -20.10 -8.65 23.79
N TYR A 70 -20.96 -7.91 24.51
CA TYR A 70 -22.22 -8.41 25.08
C TYR A 70 -22.03 -9.69 25.92
N ASP A 71 -21.02 -9.69 26.80
CA ASP A 71 -20.64 -10.82 27.66
C ASP A 71 -20.28 -12.12 26.91
N LYS A 72 -19.98 -12.02 25.62
CA LYS A 72 -19.52 -13.11 24.75
C LYS A 72 -18.17 -12.77 24.16
N GLY A 73 -17.38 -13.78 23.81
CA GLY A 73 -16.09 -13.58 23.14
C GLY A 73 -16.25 -12.76 21.86
N LEU A 74 -15.34 -11.81 21.63
CA LEU A 74 -15.39 -10.94 20.47
C LEU A 74 -15.32 -11.75 19.18
N VAL A 75 -16.26 -11.49 18.27
CA VAL A 75 -16.28 -12.05 16.92
C VAL A 75 -15.77 -11.00 15.95
N VAL A 76 -14.74 -11.37 15.18
CA VAL A 76 -14.20 -10.54 14.11
C VAL A 76 -14.49 -11.18 12.76
N SER A 77 -14.79 -10.35 11.75
CA SER A 77 -14.90 -10.77 10.36
C SER A 77 -13.76 -10.14 9.58
N GLY A 78 -13.15 -10.91 8.69
CA GLY A 78 -12.05 -10.49 7.83
C GLY A 78 -12.14 -11.12 6.45
N LYS A 79 -11.39 -10.55 5.51
CA LYS A 79 -11.33 -10.99 4.12
C LYS A 79 -9.90 -11.35 3.74
N HIS A 80 -9.76 -12.54 3.15
CA HIS A 80 -8.54 -13.00 2.49
C HIS A 80 -8.83 -13.23 1.01
N ILE A 81 -7.93 -12.79 0.14
CA ILE A 81 -8.01 -13.08 -1.30
C ILE A 81 -6.85 -14.00 -1.65
N LEU A 82 -7.15 -15.14 -2.26
CA LEU A 82 -6.16 -16.12 -2.69
C LEU A 82 -5.94 -15.95 -4.20
N LEU A 83 -4.69 -15.79 -4.59
CA LEU A 83 -4.25 -15.71 -5.98
C LEU A 83 -3.34 -16.90 -6.27
N PHE A 84 -3.56 -17.56 -7.40
CA PHE A 84 -2.74 -18.66 -7.87
C PHE A 84 -2.38 -18.46 -9.32
N ASP A 85 -1.09 -18.29 -9.60
CA ASP A 85 -0.58 -17.80 -10.88
C ASP A 85 0.86 -18.27 -11.12
N ARG A 86 1.48 -17.77 -12.19
CA ARG A 86 2.90 -18.03 -12.49
C ARG A 86 3.78 -16.97 -11.82
N PRO A 87 4.98 -17.33 -11.36
CA PRO A 87 5.90 -16.36 -10.75
C PRO A 87 6.19 -15.12 -11.61
N SER A 88 6.21 -15.25 -12.95
CA SER A 88 6.43 -14.12 -13.88
C SER A 88 5.29 -13.11 -13.90
N ASP A 89 4.07 -13.54 -13.59
CA ASP A 89 2.84 -12.76 -13.72
C ASP A 89 2.28 -12.33 -12.36
N SER A 90 2.80 -12.88 -11.26
CA SER A 90 2.22 -12.70 -9.92
C SER A 90 2.27 -11.25 -9.44
N ALA A 91 3.38 -10.57 -9.71
CA ALA A 91 3.66 -9.22 -9.25
C ALA A 91 2.55 -8.24 -9.59
N ARG A 92 2.15 -8.19 -10.88
CA ARG A 92 1.09 -7.30 -11.35
C ARG A 92 -0.27 -7.60 -10.72
N LEU A 93 -0.54 -8.84 -10.34
CA LEU A 93 -1.80 -9.24 -9.72
C LEU A 93 -1.83 -8.89 -8.23
N HIS A 94 -0.81 -9.30 -7.48
CA HIS A 94 -0.81 -9.09 -6.03
C HIS A 94 -0.47 -7.64 -5.63
N ARG A 95 0.29 -6.89 -6.43
CA ARG A 95 0.58 -5.47 -6.15
C ARG A 95 -0.70 -4.63 -6.30
N THR A 96 -1.39 -4.78 -7.43
CA THR A 96 -2.62 -4.03 -7.72
C THR A 96 -3.77 -4.48 -6.83
N GLY A 97 -4.00 -5.79 -6.71
CA GLY A 97 -5.04 -6.35 -5.87
C GLY A 97 -4.88 -6.01 -4.38
N ALA A 98 -3.65 -5.92 -3.86
CA ALA A 98 -3.41 -5.46 -2.49
C ALA A 98 -3.80 -3.99 -2.30
N GLN A 99 -3.47 -3.12 -3.27
CA GLN A 99 -3.86 -1.71 -3.21
C GLN A 99 -5.38 -1.54 -3.31
N GLU A 100 -6.05 -2.28 -4.19
CA GLU A 100 -7.52 -2.25 -4.32
C GLU A 100 -8.22 -2.77 -3.05
N LEU A 101 -7.67 -3.81 -2.42
CA LEU A 101 -8.19 -4.35 -1.16
C LEU A 101 -8.04 -3.33 -0.03
N PHE A 102 -6.89 -2.65 0.06
CA PHE A 102 -6.61 -1.67 1.10
C PHE A 102 -7.39 -0.36 0.87
N MET A 103 -7.39 0.14 -0.36
CA MET A 103 -8.01 1.41 -0.78
C MET A 103 -9.36 1.19 -1.47
N HIS A 104 -10.24 0.41 -0.86
CA HIS A 104 -11.57 0.18 -1.42
C HIS A 104 -12.32 1.53 -1.61
N PRO A 105 -13.06 1.72 -2.71
CA PRO A 105 -13.79 2.96 -2.95
C PRO A 105 -14.79 3.27 -1.83
N LEU A 106 -14.81 4.53 -1.39
CA LEU A 106 -15.82 5.02 -0.45
C LEU A 106 -17.17 5.11 -1.16
N ALA A 107 -18.08 4.19 -0.84
CA ALA A 107 -19.45 4.25 -1.30
C ALA A 107 -20.24 5.26 -0.47
N THR A 108 -20.80 6.28 -1.12
CA THR A 108 -21.73 7.23 -0.50
C THR A 108 -23.13 6.97 -1.02
N TYR A 109 -24.11 7.09 -0.14
CA TYR A 109 -25.51 6.83 -0.46
C TYR A 109 -26.35 8.04 -0.10
N SER A 110 -27.31 8.38 -0.95
CA SER A 110 -28.28 9.45 -0.72
C SER A 110 -29.64 8.98 -1.20
N LEU A 111 -30.70 9.34 -0.49
CA LEU A 111 -32.05 9.12 -0.98
C LEU A 111 -32.29 10.08 -2.17
N PRO A 112 -32.84 9.60 -3.29
CA PRO A 112 -33.16 10.48 -4.38
C PRO A 112 -34.28 11.43 -3.93
N ASN A 113 -34.00 12.73 -3.83
CA ASN A 113 -35.01 13.78 -3.67
C ASN A 113 -35.76 14.08 -4.98
N THR A 114 -35.71 13.17 -5.95
CA THR A 114 -36.31 13.29 -7.27
C THR A 114 -37.19 12.08 -7.54
N SER A 115 -38.11 12.21 -8.49
CA SER A 115 -39.08 11.18 -8.85
C SER A 115 -38.49 9.93 -9.50
N SER A 116 -37.22 9.95 -9.93
CA SER A 116 -36.55 8.78 -10.54
C SER A 116 -35.02 8.88 -10.43
N TYR A 117 -34.33 7.73 -10.51
CA TYR A 117 -32.86 7.69 -10.58
C TYR A 117 -32.31 8.43 -11.81
N ALA A 118 -33.02 8.40 -12.94
CA ALA A 118 -32.63 9.14 -14.15
C ALA A 118 -32.59 10.65 -13.89
N ASN A 119 -33.63 11.20 -13.27
CA ASN A 119 -33.68 12.62 -12.91
C ASN A 119 -32.56 13.02 -11.94
N TYR A 120 -32.22 12.15 -10.98
CA TYR A 120 -31.09 12.39 -10.08
C TYR A 120 -29.74 12.41 -10.82
N SER A 121 -29.55 11.48 -11.76
CA SER A 121 -28.33 11.34 -12.56
C SER A 121 -28.08 12.54 -13.47
N ASP A 122 -29.15 13.16 -13.97
CA ASP A 122 -29.05 14.36 -14.80
C ASP A 122 -28.74 15.62 -13.97
N MET A 123 -29.16 15.66 -12.71
CA MET A 123 -28.99 16.83 -11.83
C MET A 123 -27.67 16.83 -11.04
N PHE A 124 -27.12 15.66 -10.73
CA PHE A 124 -25.97 15.52 -9.81
C PHE A 124 -24.84 14.70 -10.41
N ARG A 125 -23.60 15.11 -10.11
CA ARG A 125 -22.41 14.32 -10.45
C ARG A 125 -22.28 13.14 -9.49
N GLN A 126 -22.31 11.92 -10.04
CA GLN A 126 -22.23 10.68 -9.25
C GLN A 126 -20.81 10.18 -9.03
N SER A 127 -19.86 10.70 -9.80
CA SER A 127 -18.43 10.41 -9.66
C SER A 127 -17.64 11.69 -9.90
N TRP A 128 -16.55 11.85 -9.16
CA TRP A 128 -15.59 12.92 -9.37
C TRP A 128 -14.18 12.35 -9.25
N SER A 129 -13.27 12.85 -10.08
CA SER A 129 -11.85 12.54 -10.05
C SER A 129 -11.04 13.81 -10.28
N ALA A 130 -10.01 14.00 -9.48
CA ALA A 130 -8.97 15.02 -9.72
C ALA A 130 -8.08 14.65 -10.92
N LEU A 131 -7.97 13.36 -11.22
CA LEU A 131 -7.22 12.86 -12.35
C LEU A 131 -8.06 12.90 -13.62
N SER A 132 -7.48 13.46 -14.67
CA SER A 132 -8.08 13.55 -16.00
C SER A 132 -7.67 12.42 -16.93
N ASP A 133 -6.72 11.60 -16.50
CA ASP A 133 -6.25 10.41 -17.20
C ASP A 133 -5.89 9.34 -16.15
N THR A 134 -5.78 8.09 -16.60
CA THR A 134 -5.43 6.96 -15.75
C THR A 134 -3.93 6.95 -15.49
N MET A 135 -3.54 6.70 -14.23
CA MET A 135 -2.14 6.54 -13.87
C MET A 135 -1.57 5.24 -14.45
N PRO A 136 -0.28 5.19 -14.86
CA PRO A 136 0.36 3.94 -15.24
C PRO A 136 0.25 2.91 -14.11
N LEU A 137 0.10 1.64 -14.46
CA LEU A 137 -0.15 0.58 -13.47
C LEU A 137 0.95 0.49 -12.41
N ASN A 138 2.20 0.83 -12.74
CA ASN A 138 3.34 0.81 -11.84
C ASN A 138 3.51 2.08 -10.97
N VAL A 139 2.59 3.05 -11.09
CA VAL A 139 2.59 4.27 -10.28
C VAL A 139 1.32 4.35 -9.44
N HIS A 140 1.49 4.58 -8.14
CA HIS A 140 0.40 4.80 -7.21
C HIS A 140 0.40 6.23 -6.70
N LEU A 141 -0.78 6.88 -6.71
CA LEU A 141 -0.99 8.19 -6.11
C LEU A 141 -1.27 8.02 -4.61
N LEU A 142 -0.19 8.00 -3.82
CA LEU A 142 -0.24 7.78 -2.37
C LEU A 142 -0.89 8.93 -1.60
N THR A 143 -0.68 10.17 -2.04
CA THR A 143 -1.28 11.34 -1.39
C THR A 143 -1.66 12.38 -2.43
N PHE A 144 -2.89 12.89 -2.31
CA PHE A 144 -3.33 14.10 -2.97
C PHE A 144 -4.11 14.93 -1.95
N ASP A 145 -3.45 15.97 -1.41
CA ASP A 145 -3.99 16.78 -0.31
C ASP A 145 -3.91 18.27 -0.64
N GLN A 146 -4.93 19.04 -0.27
CA GLN A 146 -5.01 20.48 -0.51
C GLN A 146 -4.62 21.24 0.77
N LEU A 147 -3.37 21.71 0.82
CA LEU A 147 -2.84 22.45 1.96
C LEU A 147 -3.33 23.91 2.03
N ALA A 148 -3.69 24.50 0.88
CA ALA A 148 -4.25 25.85 0.77
C ALA A 148 -5.05 25.97 -0.55
N PRO A 149 -5.81 27.07 -0.80
CA PRO A 149 -6.73 27.18 -1.94
C PRO A 149 -6.16 26.84 -3.33
N LYS A 150 -4.84 26.92 -3.51
CA LYS A 150 -4.14 26.54 -4.75
C LYS A 150 -2.80 25.83 -4.49
N LYS A 151 -2.65 25.21 -3.32
CA LYS A 151 -1.42 24.51 -2.91
C LYS A 151 -1.78 23.06 -2.60
N TYR A 152 -1.18 22.16 -3.36
CA TYR A 152 -1.42 20.73 -3.23
C TYR A 152 -0.14 20.01 -2.85
N LEU A 153 -0.26 19.02 -1.98
CA LEU A 153 0.77 18.04 -1.68
C LEU A 153 0.43 16.77 -2.46
N VAL A 154 1.36 16.39 -3.33
CA VAL A 154 1.25 15.18 -4.16
C VAL A 154 2.37 14.23 -3.78
N ARG A 155 2.02 12.98 -3.47
CA ARG A 155 2.99 11.88 -3.33
C ARG A 155 2.64 10.80 -4.33
N VAL A 156 3.62 10.45 -5.16
CA VAL A 156 3.54 9.33 -6.09
C VAL A 156 4.62 8.33 -5.73
N GLU A 157 4.32 7.05 -5.87
CA GLU A 157 5.29 5.98 -5.64
C GLU A 157 5.32 4.99 -6.81
N HIS A 158 6.50 4.46 -7.07
CA HIS A 158 6.66 3.28 -7.91
C HIS A 158 6.66 2.06 -7.00
N TYR A 159 5.56 1.32 -7.00
CA TYR A 159 5.30 0.30 -5.98
C TYR A 159 5.65 -1.13 -6.42
N PHE A 160 6.17 -1.28 -7.64
CA PHE A 160 6.82 -2.52 -8.12
C PHE A 160 8.32 -2.48 -7.82
N GLU A 161 8.85 -3.61 -7.34
CA GLU A 161 10.27 -3.76 -7.01
C GLU A 161 11.12 -4.08 -8.24
N LEU A 162 12.44 -3.99 -8.10
CA LEU A 162 13.38 -4.34 -9.15
C LEU A 162 13.24 -5.83 -9.53
N ASN A 163 13.11 -6.11 -10.82
CA ASN A 163 12.96 -7.48 -11.37
C ASN A 163 11.73 -8.26 -10.86
N GLU A 164 10.71 -7.55 -10.37
CA GLU A 164 9.46 -8.18 -9.92
C GLU A 164 8.52 -8.50 -11.09
N ASP A 165 8.48 -7.63 -12.10
CA ASP A 165 7.70 -7.77 -13.33
C ASP A 165 8.49 -7.25 -14.54
N GLU A 166 8.44 -7.95 -15.66
CA GLU A 166 9.23 -7.59 -16.86
C GLU A 166 8.89 -6.21 -17.42
N LEU A 167 7.61 -5.80 -17.32
CA LEU A 167 7.09 -4.55 -17.88
C LEU A 167 7.00 -3.45 -16.81
N TYR A 168 6.48 -3.79 -15.64
CA TYR A 168 6.09 -2.82 -14.62
C TYR A 168 7.19 -2.50 -13.60
N SER A 169 8.30 -3.24 -13.59
CA SER A 169 9.50 -2.89 -12.81
C SER A 169 10.45 -1.93 -13.55
N LYS A 170 10.01 -1.31 -14.65
CA LYS A 170 10.81 -0.39 -15.46
C LYS A 170 10.53 1.08 -15.09
N PRO A 171 11.50 1.99 -15.29
CA PRO A 171 11.27 3.42 -15.12
C PRO A 171 10.10 3.91 -15.96
N VAL A 172 9.30 4.82 -15.39
CA VAL A 172 8.13 5.42 -16.03
C VAL A 172 8.13 6.92 -15.79
N ALA A 173 7.74 7.68 -16.82
CA ALA A 173 7.55 9.12 -16.72
C ALA A 173 6.04 9.42 -16.68
N ILE A 174 5.64 10.36 -15.84
CA ILE A 174 4.28 10.87 -15.76
C ILE A 174 4.29 12.39 -15.94
N ASP A 175 3.27 12.92 -16.61
CA ASP A 175 3.06 14.35 -16.74
C ASP A 175 1.97 14.81 -15.76
N LEU A 176 2.39 15.47 -14.68
CA LEU A 176 1.48 15.94 -13.65
C LEU A 176 0.52 17.03 -14.16
N GLN A 177 0.94 17.83 -15.15
CA GLN A 177 0.06 18.85 -15.74
C GLN A 177 -1.06 18.19 -16.55
N ILE A 178 -0.77 17.14 -17.31
CA ILE A 178 -1.80 16.38 -18.04
C ILE A 178 -2.74 15.67 -17.05
N LEU A 179 -2.19 15.03 -16.02
CA LEU A 179 -2.95 14.29 -15.03
C LEU A 179 -3.92 15.18 -14.24
N PHE A 180 -3.47 16.36 -13.79
CA PHE A 180 -4.26 17.27 -12.95
C PHE A 180 -4.92 18.43 -13.72
N LYS A 181 -5.04 18.35 -15.05
CA LYS A 181 -5.64 19.43 -15.85
C LYS A 181 -7.07 19.80 -15.46
N SER A 182 -7.86 18.86 -14.91
CA SER A 182 -9.25 19.11 -14.49
C SER A 182 -9.37 20.04 -13.29
N ILE A 183 -8.29 20.22 -12.51
CA ILE A 183 -8.27 21.08 -11.33
C ILE A 183 -7.46 22.37 -11.54
N GLY A 184 -6.77 22.51 -12.68
CA GLY A 184 -6.13 23.75 -13.09
C GLY A 184 -4.78 23.59 -13.80
N THR A 185 -4.08 24.71 -13.94
CA THR A 185 -2.71 24.78 -14.46
C THR A 185 -1.73 24.84 -13.29
N ILE A 186 -0.67 24.02 -13.35
CA ILE A 186 0.41 23.97 -12.40
C ILE A 186 1.37 25.12 -12.71
N ASN A 187 1.43 26.11 -11.82
CA ASN A 187 2.33 27.26 -11.96
C ASN A 187 3.76 26.96 -11.46
N GLU A 188 3.88 26.10 -10.46
CA GLU A 188 5.13 25.81 -9.77
C GLU A 188 5.10 24.38 -9.22
N MET A 189 6.25 23.68 -9.29
CA MET A 189 6.46 22.39 -8.66
C MET A 189 7.79 22.41 -7.91
N ILE A 190 7.76 21.97 -6.65
CA ILE A 190 8.94 21.89 -5.80
C ILE A 190 9.04 20.46 -5.28
N GLU A 191 10.16 19.78 -5.55
CA GLU A 191 10.45 18.47 -4.97
C GLU A 191 10.83 18.65 -3.50
N LEU A 192 10.14 17.95 -2.60
CA LEU A 192 10.38 17.98 -1.16
C LEU A 192 10.81 16.60 -0.67
N ILE A 193 11.42 16.53 0.51
CA ILE A 193 11.59 15.26 1.22
C ILE A 193 10.23 14.68 1.63
N LEU A 194 10.19 13.40 2.03
CA LEU A 194 8.94 12.64 2.27
C LEU A 194 7.94 13.33 3.23
N THR A 195 8.47 14.01 4.26
CA THR A 195 7.72 14.76 5.28
C THR A 195 7.22 16.13 4.82
N ALA A 196 7.55 16.53 3.58
CA ALA A 196 7.12 17.79 2.95
C ALA A 196 7.52 19.08 3.69
N ASN A 197 8.64 19.06 4.43
CA ASN A 197 9.12 20.20 5.23
C ASN A 197 10.51 20.71 4.82
N LEU A 198 11.16 20.12 3.81
CA LEU A 198 12.47 20.54 3.29
C LEU A 198 12.51 20.31 1.77
N PRO A 199 12.92 21.30 0.96
CA PRO A 199 13.22 21.09 -0.45
C PRO A 199 14.29 20.01 -0.64
N LEU A 200 14.08 19.10 -1.59
CA LEU A 200 15.04 18.01 -1.84
C LEU A 200 16.42 18.55 -2.25
N SER A 201 16.46 19.70 -2.92
CA SER A 201 17.69 20.40 -3.28
C SER A 201 18.51 20.89 -2.08
N GLU A 202 17.90 21.02 -0.90
CA GLU A 202 18.54 21.44 0.34
C GLU A 202 18.90 20.25 1.24
N LEU A 203 18.62 19.02 0.81
CA LEU A 203 18.93 17.82 1.59
C LEU A 203 20.43 17.51 1.55
N HIS A 204 21.07 17.62 2.71
CA HIS A 204 22.44 17.15 2.91
C HIS A 204 22.42 15.78 3.63
N ARG A 205 22.95 14.75 2.96
CA ARG A 205 23.09 13.41 3.55
C ARG A 205 24.47 13.27 4.18
N LEU A 206 24.55 12.52 5.28
CA LEU A 206 25.84 12.06 5.79
C LEU A 206 26.41 11.04 4.79
N GLU A 207 27.72 11.09 4.60
CA GLU A 207 28.46 10.12 3.82
C GLU A 207 29.20 9.18 4.75
N TRP A 208 29.07 7.88 4.52
CA TRP A 208 29.78 6.86 5.26
C TRP A 208 30.32 5.79 4.30
N MET A 209 31.39 5.13 4.74
CA MET A 209 31.96 3.98 4.06
C MET A 209 31.52 2.71 4.80
N THR A 210 31.08 1.70 4.06
CA THR A 210 30.79 0.38 4.63
C THR A 210 32.10 -0.34 4.97
N LYS A 211 32.00 -1.46 5.71
CA LYS A 211 33.16 -2.32 5.97
C LYS A 211 33.76 -2.93 4.71
N ASP A 212 32.96 -3.02 3.66
CA ASP A 212 33.34 -3.54 2.35
C ASP A 212 33.87 -2.43 1.42
N GLU A 213 34.19 -1.26 1.99
CA GLU A 213 34.70 -0.07 1.28
C GLU A 213 33.74 0.49 0.22
N GLU A 214 32.44 0.23 0.35
CA GLU A 214 31.41 0.85 -0.48
C GLU A 214 31.01 2.21 0.09
N SER A 215 30.96 3.23 -0.78
CA SER A 215 30.50 4.56 -0.40
C SER A 215 28.97 4.64 -0.39
N SER A 216 28.41 5.30 0.62
CA SER A 216 26.99 5.65 0.67
C SER A 216 26.62 6.86 -0.22
N HIS A 217 27.59 7.45 -0.94
CA HIS A 217 27.34 8.60 -1.80
C HIS A 217 26.42 8.21 -2.95
N ILE A 218 25.31 8.93 -3.08
CA ILE A 218 24.34 8.76 -4.16
C ILE A 218 24.22 10.11 -4.85
N ASP A 219 24.46 10.14 -6.17
CA ASP A 219 24.10 11.28 -6.99
C ASP A 219 22.57 11.42 -6.97
N LEU A 220 22.07 12.46 -6.30
CA LEU A 220 20.66 12.81 -6.29
C LEU A 220 20.27 13.30 -7.69
N PHE A 221 19.94 12.39 -8.60
CA PHE A 221 19.28 12.74 -9.85
C PHE A 221 17.94 13.40 -9.53
N ARG A 222 17.72 14.63 -10.03
CA ARG A 222 16.41 15.29 -9.96
C ARG A 222 15.40 14.44 -10.72
N LYS A 223 14.33 14.02 -10.04
CA LYS A 223 13.26 13.25 -10.68
C LYS A 223 12.26 14.16 -11.41
N LEU A 224 12.17 15.42 -10.99
CA LEU A 224 11.31 16.42 -11.62
C LEU A 224 12.09 17.29 -12.62
N HIS A 225 11.57 17.36 -13.84
CA HIS A 225 12.00 18.29 -14.87
C HIS A 225 10.82 19.21 -15.20
N CYS A 226 10.93 20.49 -14.89
CA CYS A 226 9.99 21.50 -15.39
C CYS A 226 10.48 21.94 -16.77
N HIS A 227 9.63 21.78 -17.80
CA HIS A 227 9.83 22.37 -19.12
C HIS A 227 9.09 23.69 -19.24
#